data_AF-G7J0R3-F1
#
_entry.id   AF-G7J0R3-F1
#
_cell.length_a   1.000
_cell.length_b   1.000
_cell.length_c   1.000
_cell.angle_alpha   90.00
_cell.angle_beta   90.00
_cell.angle_gamma   90.00
#
_symmetry.space_group_name_H-M   'P 1'
#
loop_
_entity.id
_entity.type
_entity.pdbx_description
1 polymer ?
#
loop_
_entity_poly.entity_id
_entity_poly.type
_entity_poly.pdbx_seq_one_letter_code
_entity_poly.pdbx_strand_id
1 'polypeptide(L)'
;MSDSVEQQLSLFRYLIQTRSFGDSTLRFLDSLLVSKDVKSLVEIRSSLNQLLKSESLSIIQSITAESVHNKLIVLDFFVCAFAIVGDLESCLALRYEALVVRELKSATIQLLHVSPLEWLNFVEDAVKNGFHAVAVKACENALRCIGNSDVQKLGRDVISDNLKANTISEITRLRNFSLASITSRSAPTLQIEGLSGV
;
A
#
# COMPACT_ATOMS: atom_id res chain seq x y z
N MET A 1 -29.75 -7.99 -3.27
CA MET A 1 -28.71 -8.48 -4.20
C MET A 1 -29.30 -9.66 -4.97
N SER A 2 -29.05 -9.78 -6.27
CA SER A 2 -29.54 -10.91 -7.07
C SER A 2 -28.71 -12.17 -6.75
N ASP A 3 -29.33 -13.35 -6.79
CA ASP A 3 -28.68 -14.64 -6.47
C ASP A 3 -27.38 -14.88 -7.27
N SER A 4 -27.29 -14.32 -8.48
CA SER A 4 -26.09 -14.40 -9.33
C SER A 4 -24.88 -13.64 -8.77
N VAL A 5 -25.09 -12.51 -8.08
CA VAL A 5 -23.98 -11.71 -7.52
C VAL A 5 -23.40 -12.40 -6.29
N GLU A 6 -24.25 -12.95 -5.43
CA GLU A 6 -23.82 -13.70 -4.24
C GLU A 6 -23.00 -14.95 -4.63
N GLN A 7 -23.41 -15.65 -5.70
CA GLN A 7 -22.66 -16.77 -6.26
C GLN A 7 -21.27 -16.33 -6.78
N GLN A 8 -21.18 -15.20 -7.47
CA GLN A 8 -19.91 -14.66 -7.96
C GLN A 8 -18.97 -14.23 -6.82
N LEU A 9 -19.50 -13.59 -5.77
CA LEU A 9 -18.74 -13.23 -4.57
C LEU A 9 -18.25 -14.48 -3.83
N SER A 10 -19.09 -15.50 -3.73
CA SER A 10 -18.71 -16.79 -3.13
C SER A 10 -17.63 -17.50 -3.93
N LEU A 11 -17.71 -17.47 -5.26
CA LEU A 11 -16.67 -18.01 -6.13
C LEU A 11 -15.36 -17.23 -5.97
N PHE A 12 -15.42 -15.90 -5.91
CA PHE A 12 -14.23 -15.07 -5.69
C PHE A 12 -13.56 -15.40 -4.35
N ARG A 13 -14.36 -15.53 -3.28
CA ARG A 13 -13.89 -15.96 -1.97
C ARG A 13 -13.19 -17.32 -2.04
N TYR A 14 -13.80 -18.28 -2.71
CA TYR A 14 -13.22 -19.61 -2.90
C TYR A 14 -11.87 -19.55 -3.63
N LEU A 15 -11.74 -18.75 -4.70
CA LEU A 15 -10.48 -18.57 -5.43
C LEU A 15 -9.38 -17.99 -4.52
N ILE A 16 -9.73 -17.00 -3.68
CA ILE A 16 -8.79 -16.42 -2.72
C ILE A 16 -8.36 -17.45 -1.67
N GLN A 17 -9.32 -18.19 -1.08
CA GLN A 17 -9.06 -19.18 -0.03
C GLN A 17 -8.25 -20.38 -0.53
N THR A 18 -8.44 -20.76 -1.80
CA THR A 18 -7.63 -21.77 -2.48
C THR A 18 -6.29 -21.24 -3.00
N ARG A 19 -5.95 -19.98 -2.68
CA ARG A 19 -4.69 -19.31 -3.05
C ARG A 19 -4.47 -19.23 -4.56
N SER A 20 -5.55 -19.06 -5.30
CA SER A 20 -5.52 -18.79 -6.75
C SER A 20 -5.12 -17.33 -7.01
N PHE A 21 -3.87 -16.99 -6.70
CA PHE A 21 -3.31 -15.64 -6.84
C PHE A 21 -2.67 -15.47 -8.23
N GLY A 22 -3.47 -15.12 -9.22
CA GLY A 22 -2.98 -14.86 -10.57
C GLY A 22 -3.93 -14.02 -11.41
N ASP A 23 -3.49 -13.72 -12.64
CA ASP A 23 -4.17 -12.80 -13.56
C ASP A 23 -5.59 -13.23 -13.93
N SER A 24 -5.88 -14.53 -13.94
CA SER A 24 -7.24 -15.03 -14.14
C SER A 24 -8.19 -14.57 -13.04
N THR A 25 -7.74 -14.59 -11.79
CA THR A 25 -8.52 -14.19 -10.63
C THR A 25 -8.70 -12.67 -10.56
N LEU A 26 -7.66 -11.91 -10.94
CA LEU A 26 -7.75 -10.45 -11.06
C LEU A 26 -8.70 -10.02 -12.20
N ARG A 27 -8.63 -10.66 -13.37
CA ARG A 27 -9.59 -10.42 -14.47
C ARG A 27 -11.01 -10.80 -14.08
N PHE A 28 -11.18 -11.87 -13.31
CA PHE A 28 -12.48 -12.22 -12.78
C PHE A 28 -13.00 -11.12 -11.84
N LEU A 29 -12.19 -10.64 -10.90
CA LEU A 29 -12.54 -9.50 -10.04
C LEU A 29 -12.96 -8.26 -10.86
N ASP A 30 -12.16 -7.88 -11.86
CA ASP A 30 -12.46 -6.72 -12.71
C ASP A 30 -13.79 -6.88 -13.46
N SER A 31 -14.10 -8.10 -13.93
CA SER A 31 -15.37 -8.38 -14.60
C SER A 31 -16.60 -8.20 -13.70
N LEU A 32 -16.45 -8.33 -12.38
CA LEU A 32 -17.53 -8.08 -11.40
C LEU A 32 -17.84 -6.60 -11.25
N LEU A 33 -16.90 -5.71 -11.62
CA LEU A 33 -17.05 -4.26 -11.55
C LEU A 33 -17.65 -3.67 -12.84
N VAL A 34 -18.16 -4.50 -13.74
CA VAL A 34 -18.84 -4.07 -14.97
C VAL A 34 -20.36 -4.11 -14.74
N SER A 35 -20.94 -2.97 -14.39
CA SER A 35 -22.40 -2.81 -14.25
C SER A 35 -22.92 -1.59 -15.01
N LYS A 36 -24.08 -1.74 -15.64
CA LYS A 36 -24.81 -0.64 -16.30
C LYS A 36 -25.52 0.27 -15.30
N ASP A 37 -25.81 -0.24 -14.11
CA ASP A 37 -26.43 0.52 -13.01
C ASP A 37 -25.38 0.94 -11.99
N VAL A 38 -25.29 2.24 -11.75
CA VAL A 38 -24.30 2.85 -10.85
C VAL A 38 -24.54 2.44 -9.41
N LYS A 39 -25.80 2.33 -8.98
CA LYS A 39 -26.13 1.94 -7.60
C LYS A 39 -25.67 0.51 -7.31
N SER A 40 -26.00 -0.42 -8.22
CA SER A 40 -25.54 -1.81 -8.16
C SER A 40 -24.02 -1.90 -8.19
N LEU A 41 -23.33 -1.05 -8.97
CA LEU A 41 -21.87 -1.02 -9.01
C LEU A 41 -21.25 -0.62 -7.66
N VAL A 42 -21.81 0.41 -7.01
CA VAL A 42 -21.33 0.88 -5.70
C VAL A 42 -21.54 -0.21 -4.63
N GLU A 43 -22.70 -0.87 -4.64
CA GLU A 43 -22.99 -1.99 -3.73
C GLU A 43 -22.01 -3.15 -3.94
N ILE A 44 -21.79 -3.59 -5.18
CA ILE A 44 -20.84 -4.67 -5.52
C ILE A 44 -19.42 -4.30 -5.09
N ARG A 45 -18.97 -3.07 -5.39
CA ARG A 45 -17.64 -2.59 -4.99
C ARG A 45 -17.48 -2.60 -3.48
N SER A 46 -18.51 -2.18 -2.73
CA SER A 46 -18.49 -2.21 -1.26
C SER A 46 -18.35 -3.64 -0.73
N SER A 47 -19.14 -4.58 -1.26
CA SER A 47 -19.09 -6.00 -0.86
C SER A 47 -17.73 -6.64 -1.20
N LEU A 48 -17.20 -6.37 -2.39
CA LEU A 48 -15.87 -6.84 -2.79
C LEU A 48 -14.77 -6.26 -1.91
N ASN A 49 -14.84 -4.97 -1.58
CA ASN A 49 -13.85 -4.34 -0.72
C ASN A 49 -13.87 -4.95 0.70
N GLN A 50 -15.05 -5.17 1.28
CA GLN A 50 -15.18 -5.83 2.58
C GLN A 50 -14.61 -7.25 2.56
N LEU A 51 -14.93 -8.03 1.52
CA LEU A 51 -14.41 -9.37 1.33
C LEU A 51 -12.88 -9.36 1.19
N LEU A 52 -12.34 -8.48 0.35
CA LEU A 52 -10.90 -8.35 0.17
C LEU A 52 -10.20 -8.02 1.48
N LYS A 53 -10.73 -7.07 2.27
CA LYS A 53 -10.17 -6.72 3.59
C LYS A 53 -10.16 -7.90 4.56
N SER A 54 -11.26 -8.65 4.63
CA SER A 54 -11.33 -9.81 5.53
C SER A 54 -10.39 -10.93 5.10
N GLU A 55 -10.39 -11.28 3.80
CA GLU A 55 -9.58 -12.39 3.30
C GLU A 55 -8.09 -12.02 3.27
N SER A 56 -7.73 -10.78 2.90
CA SER A 56 -6.34 -10.33 2.90
C SER A 56 -5.72 -10.40 4.29
N LEU A 57 -6.45 -9.95 5.32
CA LEU A 57 -5.98 -10.01 6.69
C LEU A 57 -5.74 -11.45 7.15
N SER A 58 -6.71 -12.33 6.90
CA SER A 58 -6.62 -13.76 7.21
C SER A 58 -5.42 -14.43 6.53
N ILE A 59 -5.26 -14.20 5.22
CA ILE A 59 -4.19 -14.81 4.44
C ILE A 59 -2.83 -14.28 4.86
N ILE A 60 -2.68 -12.96 5.02
CA ILE A 60 -1.41 -12.34 5.44
C ILE A 60 -0.95 -12.91 6.79
N GLN A 61 -1.87 -13.10 7.73
CA GLN A 61 -1.56 -13.74 9.01
C GLN A 61 -1.10 -15.19 8.80
N SER A 62 -1.79 -15.96 7.95
CA SER A 62 -1.47 -17.36 7.67
C SER A 62 -0.08 -17.57 7.04
N ILE A 63 0.41 -16.62 6.24
CA ILE A 63 1.67 -16.74 5.50
C ILE A 63 2.88 -16.17 6.25
N THR A 64 2.73 -15.77 7.51
CA THR A 64 3.81 -15.15 8.31
C THR A 64 5.06 -16.03 8.40
N ALA A 65 4.89 -17.36 8.44
CA ALA A 65 5.99 -18.33 8.49
C ALA A 65 6.47 -18.81 7.10
N GLU A 66 5.82 -18.39 6.01
CA GLU A 66 6.16 -18.83 4.66
C GLU A 66 7.40 -18.11 4.10
N SER A 67 7.85 -18.60 2.93
CA SER A 67 8.98 -18.02 2.20
C SER A 67 8.72 -16.56 1.80
N VAL A 68 9.80 -15.80 1.62
CA VAL A 68 9.71 -14.41 1.14
C VAL A 68 9.03 -14.34 -0.23
N HIS A 69 9.32 -15.31 -1.10
CA HIS A 69 8.70 -15.40 -2.42
C HIS A 69 7.17 -15.52 -2.33
N ASN A 70 6.66 -16.43 -1.49
CA ASN A 70 5.21 -16.59 -1.30
C ASN A 70 4.57 -15.33 -0.72
N LYS A 71 5.22 -14.70 0.27
CA LYS A 71 4.75 -13.43 0.84
C LYS A 71 4.60 -12.35 -0.21
N LEU A 72 5.59 -12.21 -1.09
CA LEU A 72 5.55 -11.20 -2.14
C LEU A 72 4.47 -11.49 -3.20
N ILE A 73 4.27 -12.76 -3.59
CA ILE A 73 3.17 -13.14 -4.49
C ILE A 73 1.81 -12.73 -3.90
N VAL A 74 1.60 -13.02 -2.61
CA VAL A 74 0.33 -12.67 -1.95
C VAL A 74 0.14 -11.16 -1.87
N LEU A 75 1.17 -10.44 -1.44
CA LEU A 75 1.10 -8.98 -1.32
C LEU A 75 0.83 -8.33 -2.67
N ASP A 76 1.54 -8.74 -3.74
CA ASP A 76 1.37 -8.20 -5.08
C ASP A 76 -0.04 -8.45 -5.63
N PHE A 77 -0.59 -9.65 -5.42
CA PHE A 77 -1.97 -9.96 -5.78
C PHE A 77 -2.97 -9.03 -5.08
N PHE A 78 -2.86 -8.85 -3.76
CA PHE A 78 -3.81 -8.00 -3.03
C PHE A 78 -3.62 -6.52 -3.33
N VAL A 79 -2.41 -6.06 -3.60
CA VAL A 79 -2.16 -4.70 -4.12
C VAL A 79 -2.95 -4.47 -5.40
N CYS A 80 -2.86 -5.38 -6.37
CA CYS A 80 -3.60 -5.30 -7.61
C CYS A 80 -5.11 -5.36 -7.37
N ALA A 81 -5.57 -6.28 -6.51
CA ALA A 81 -6.99 -6.43 -6.20
C ALA A 81 -7.59 -5.17 -5.57
N PHE A 82 -6.90 -4.56 -4.59
CA PHE A 82 -7.34 -3.31 -3.96
C PHE A 82 -7.30 -2.13 -4.93
N ALA A 83 -6.34 -2.09 -5.84
CA ALA A 83 -6.31 -1.09 -6.92
C ALA A 83 -7.54 -1.22 -7.84
N ILE A 84 -7.91 -2.45 -8.23
CA ILE A 84 -9.08 -2.73 -9.08
C ILE A 84 -10.38 -2.26 -8.40
N VAL A 85 -10.57 -2.57 -7.12
CA VAL A 85 -11.78 -2.12 -6.38
C VAL A 85 -11.74 -0.64 -5.95
N GLY A 86 -10.60 0.03 -6.11
CA GLY A 86 -10.40 1.44 -5.76
C GLY A 86 -10.20 1.71 -4.27
N ASP A 87 -9.79 0.72 -3.47
CA ASP A 87 -9.41 0.94 -2.07
C ASP A 87 -7.93 1.33 -1.99
N LEU A 88 -7.69 2.63 -2.12
CA LEU A 88 -6.33 3.17 -2.20
C LEU A 88 -5.56 3.05 -0.88
N GLU A 89 -6.24 3.11 0.26
CA GLU A 89 -5.62 2.95 1.58
C GLU A 89 -5.02 1.55 1.73
N SER A 90 -5.81 0.52 1.43
CA SER A 90 -5.39 -0.88 1.54
C SER A 90 -4.33 -1.23 0.49
N CYS A 91 -4.46 -0.67 -0.71
CA CYS A 91 -3.44 -0.77 -1.76
C CYS A 91 -2.09 -0.20 -1.30
N LEU A 92 -2.06 1.04 -0.80
CA LEU A 92 -0.83 1.68 -0.33
C LEU A 92 -0.25 0.99 0.90
N ALA A 93 -1.08 0.51 1.82
CA ALA A 93 -0.63 -0.25 2.99
C ALA A 93 0.11 -1.53 2.56
N LEU A 94 -0.46 -2.32 1.65
CA LEU A 94 0.19 -3.55 1.20
C LEU A 94 1.40 -3.31 0.29
N ARG A 95 1.39 -2.23 -0.51
CA ARG A 95 2.59 -1.80 -1.26
C ARG A 95 3.73 -1.46 -0.30
N TYR A 96 3.44 -0.73 0.77
CA TYR A 96 4.43 -0.42 1.80
C TYR A 96 4.98 -1.70 2.45
N GLU A 97 4.11 -2.63 2.86
CA GLU A 97 4.54 -3.91 3.44
C GLU A 97 5.40 -4.72 2.47
N ALA A 98 5.09 -4.73 1.18
CA ALA A 98 5.91 -5.41 0.16
C ALA A 98 7.31 -4.81 0.06
N LEU A 99 7.44 -3.47 0.10
CA LEU A 99 8.74 -2.81 0.12
C LEU A 99 9.53 -3.15 1.39
N VAL A 100 8.88 -3.16 2.55
CA VAL A 100 9.52 -3.52 3.83
C VAL A 100 9.98 -4.98 3.83
N VAL A 101 9.16 -5.92 3.37
CA VAL A 101 9.51 -7.34 3.29
C VAL A 101 10.71 -7.58 2.37
N ARG A 102 10.72 -6.91 1.21
CA ARG A 102 11.84 -6.93 0.27
C ARG A 102 13.13 -6.41 0.92
N GLU A 103 13.04 -5.25 1.55
CA GLU A 103 14.19 -4.59 2.16
C GLU A 103 14.77 -5.39 3.35
N LEU A 104 13.93 -5.98 4.19
CA LEU A 104 14.39 -6.85 5.29
C LEU A 104 15.17 -8.07 4.80
N LYS A 105 14.99 -8.46 3.53
CA LYS A 105 15.60 -9.64 2.93
C LYS A 105 16.69 -9.30 1.92
N SER A 106 16.91 -8.01 1.64
CA SER A 106 17.93 -7.51 0.72
C SER A 106 19.35 -7.92 1.14
N ALA A 107 19.61 -7.97 2.45
CA ALA A 107 20.89 -8.39 3.01
C ALA A 107 21.30 -9.82 2.66
N THR A 108 20.34 -10.71 2.40
CA THR A 108 20.60 -12.11 2.01
C THR A 108 20.32 -12.34 0.52
N ILE A 109 19.36 -11.61 -0.05
CA ILE A 109 18.92 -11.74 -1.44
C ILE A 109 18.97 -10.35 -2.08
N GLN A 110 20.09 -10.01 -2.71
CA GLN A 110 20.33 -8.68 -3.29
C GLN A 110 19.27 -8.26 -4.32
N LEU A 111 18.66 -9.21 -5.04
CA LEU A 111 17.56 -8.95 -5.98
C LEU A 111 16.32 -8.33 -5.32
N LEU A 112 16.19 -8.45 -4.00
CA LEU A 112 15.09 -7.86 -3.23
C LEU A 112 15.41 -6.46 -2.73
N HIS A 113 16.60 -5.91 -2.99
CA HIS A 113 16.93 -4.54 -2.63
C HIS A 113 15.89 -3.56 -3.18
N VAL A 114 15.44 -2.63 -2.33
CA VAL A 114 14.51 -1.58 -2.74
C VAL A 114 15.31 -0.32 -3.02
N SER A 115 15.29 0.12 -4.28
CA SER A 115 16.05 1.31 -4.65
C SER A 115 15.53 2.58 -3.96
N PRO A 116 16.39 3.59 -3.76
CA PRO A 116 15.95 4.90 -3.26
C PRO A 116 14.84 5.53 -4.11
N LEU A 117 14.85 5.26 -5.42
CA LEU A 117 13.83 5.77 -6.35
C LEU A 117 12.49 5.05 -6.18
N GLU A 118 12.47 3.74 -5.94
CA GLU A 118 11.24 3.02 -5.60
C GLU A 118 10.58 3.57 -4.34
N TRP A 119 11.40 3.86 -3.30
CA TRP A 119 10.91 4.51 -2.10
C TRP A 119 10.36 5.91 -2.37
N LEU A 120 11.07 6.73 -3.16
CA LEU A 120 10.60 8.06 -3.52
C LEU A 120 9.27 8.01 -4.27
N ASN A 121 9.15 7.15 -5.28
CA ASN A 121 7.90 6.96 -6.03
C ASN A 121 6.72 6.56 -5.11
N PHE A 122 6.97 5.68 -4.14
CA PHE A 122 5.95 5.32 -3.15
C PHE A 122 5.54 6.53 -2.29
N VAL A 123 6.51 7.29 -1.79
CA VAL A 123 6.25 8.47 -0.95
C VAL A 123 5.48 9.53 -1.72
N GLU A 124 5.87 9.82 -2.96
CA GLU A 124 5.17 10.79 -3.83
C GLU A 124 3.71 10.39 -4.02
N ASP A 125 3.45 9.12 -4.32
CA ASP A 125 2.10 8.60 -4.49
C ASP A 125 1.30 8.68 -3.17
N ALA A 126 1.87 8.28 -2.04
CA ALA A 126 1.21 8.39 -0.74
C ALA A 126 0.88 9.84 -0.37
N VAL A 127 1.79 10.78 -0.61
CA VAL A 127 1.59 12.21 -0.34
C VAL A 127 0.52 12.80 -1.27
N LYS A 128 0.58 12.50 -2.56
CA LYS A 128 -0.38 12.97 -3.56
C LYS A 128 -1.81 12.56 -3.22
N ASN A 129 -1.97 11.38 -2.62
CA ASN A 129 -3.25 10.84 -2.23
C ASN A 129 -3.64 11.16 -0.76
N GLY A 130 -2.87 12.01 -0.07
CA GLY A 130 -3.19 12.50 1.28
C GLY A 130 -2.89 11.51 2.42
N PHE A 131 -2.22 10.40 2.15
CA PHE A 131 -1.83 9.41 3.16
C PHE A 131 -0.52 9.81 3.84
N HIS A 132 -0.53 10.93 4.55
CA HIS A 132 0.67 11.52 5.15
C HIS A 132 1.34 10.62 6.20
N ALA A 133 0.57 9.85 6.97
CA ALA A 133 1.12 8.98 8.02
C ALA A 133 1.96 7.82 7.43
N VAL A 134 1.49 7.17 6.36
CA VAL A 134 2.28 6.12 5.69
C VAL A 134 3.46 6.73 4.92
N ALA A 135 3.29 7.92 4.35
CA ALA A 135 4.38 8.64 3.71
C ALA A 135 5.54 8.91 4.67
N VAL A 136 5.27 9.37 5.90
CA VAL A 136 6.31 9.59 6.93
C VAL A 136 7.06 8.31 7.24
N LYS A 137 6.34 7.19 7.49
CA LYS A 137 6.97 5.88 7.76
C LYS A 137 7.84 5.41 6.60
N ALA A 138 7.37 5.59 5.36
CA ALA A 138 8.13 5.25 4.17
C ALA A 138 9.38 6.12 4.00
N CYS A 139 9.29 7.43 4.26
CA CYS A 139 10.47 8.31 4.27
C CYS A 139 11.53 7.86 5.29
N GLU A 140 11.10 7.49 6.50
CA GLU A 140 12.02 7.04 7.56
C GLU A 140 12.74 5.74 7.17
N ASN A 141 12.01 4.79 6.60
CA ASN A 141 12.62 3.58 6.06
C ASN A 141 13.56 3.89 4.91
N ALA A 142 13.15 4.72 3.95
CA ALA A 142 13.95 5.06 2.79
C ALA A 142 15.30 5.71 3.19
N LEU A 143 15.27 6.70 4.08
CA LEU A 143 16.47 7.38 4.57
C LEU A 143 17.41 6.41 5.29
N ARG A 144 16.87 5.48 6.09
CA ARG A 144 17.64 4.43 6.75
C ARG A 144 18.33 3.50 5.74
N CYS A 145 17.63 3.09 4.68
CA CYS A 145 18.18 2.21 3.65
C CYS A 145 19.27 2.89 2.83
N ILE A 146 19.04 4.16 2.45
CA ILE A 146 20.03 4.96 1.72
C ILE A 146 21.30 5.15 2.56
N GLY A 147 21.18 5.46 3.86
CA GLY A 147 22.33 5.61 4.76
C GLY A 147 23.13 4.31 4.97
N ASN A 148 22.47 3.15 4.97
CA ASN A 148 23.13 1.85 5.11
C ASN A 148 23.79 1.34 3.81
N SER A 149 23.41 1.89 2.66
CA SER A 149 23.92 1.47 1.34
C SER A 149 25.40 1.78 1.11
N ASP A 150 26.01 2.69 1.89
CA ASP A 150 27.45 2.99 1.82
C ASP A 150 28.34 1.83 2.31
N VAL A 151 27.79 0.93 3.12
CA VAL A 151 28.52 -0.25 3.66
C VAL A 151 28.51 -1.43 2.68
N GLN A 152 27.57 -1.46 1.74
CA GLN A 152 27.38 -2.58 0.78
C GLN A 152 27.80 -2.22 -0.65
N LYS A 153 28.94 -1.54 -0.82
CA LYS A 153 29.55 -1.32 -2.15
C LYS A 153 30.13 -2.63 -2.71
N LEU A 154 29.26 -3.54 -3.18
CA LEU A 154 29.66 -4.60 -4.08
C LEU A 154 28.68 -4.67 -5.26
N GLY A 155 29.07 -4.02 -6.36
CA GLY A 155 28.63 -4.34 -7.71
C GLY A 155 27.18 -3.98 -8.08
N ARG A 156 27.01 -2.76 -8.62
CA ARG A 156 25.84 -2.24 -9.36
C ARG A 156 24.62 -1.85 -8.53
N ASP A 157 24.53 -0.57 -8.22
CA ASP A 157 23.88 0.43 -9.07
C ASP A 157 24.47 1.78 -8.62
N VAL A 158 25.45 2.30 -9.37
CA VAL A 158 26.09 3.57 -9.01
C VAL A 158 25.14 4.67 -9.43
N ILE A 159 24.06 4.84 -8.66
CA ILE A 159 23.36 6.11 -8.61
C ILE A 159 24.45 7.13 -8.32
N SER A 160 24.68 8.06 -9.26
CA SER A 160 25.62 9.15 -9.09
C SER A 160 25.36 9.79 -7.72
N ASP A 161 26.41 10.11 -6.97
CA ASP A 161 26.27 10.69 -5.63
C ASP A 161 25.35 11.93 -5.64
N ASN A 162 25.31 12.66 -6.76
CA ASN A 162 24.38 13.76 -6.98
C ASN A 162 22.90 13.31 -7.04
N LEU A 163 22.60 12.21 -7.74
CA LEU A 163 21.25 11.67 -7.82
C LEU A 163 20.82 11.07 -6.46
N LYS A 164 21.74 10.44 -5.72
CA LYS A 164 21.47 10.02 -4.34
C LYS A 164 21.14 11.22 -3.44
N ALA A 165 21.95 12.27 -3.49
CA ALA A 165 21.74 13.49 -2.72
C ALA A 165 20.39 14.15 -3.06
N ASN A 166 20.04 14.21 -4.34
CA ASN A 166 18.75 14.74 -4.79
C ASN A 166 17.58 13.91 -4.23
N THR A 167 17.64 12.58 -4.34
CA THR A 167 16.62 11.69 -3.79
C THR A 167 16.48 11.83 -2.27
N ILE A 168 17.59 11.94 -1.53
CA ILE A 168 17.57 12.20 -0.08
C ILE A 168 16.89 13.54 0.24
N SER A 169 17.22 14.59 -0.51
CA SER A 169 16.63 15.91 -0.36
C SER A 169 15.12 15.87 -0.56
N GLU A 170 14.66 15.23 -1.63
CA GLU A 170 13.23 15.12 -1.93
C GLU A 170 12.47 14.28 -0.90
N ILE A 171 13.02 13.13 -0.49
CA ILE A 171 12.41 12.30 0.58
C ILE A 171 12.30 13.11 1.88
N THR A 172 13.33 13.89 2.22
CA THR A 172 13.33 14.74 3.42
C THR A 172 12.28 15.85 3.32
N ARG A 173 12.17 16.49 2.16
CA ARG A 173 11.16 17.53 1.87
C ARG A 173 9.75 16.97 2.03
N LEU A 174 9.47 15.80 1.44
CA LEU A 174 8.16 15.14 1.51
C LEU A 174 7.82 14.65 2.92
N ARG A 175 8.81 14.20 3.70
CA ARG A 175 8.64 13.86 5.12
C ARG A 175 8.19 15.08 5.92
N ASN A 176 8.89 16.21 5.77
CA ASN A 176 8.58 17.44 6.49
C ASN A 176 7.20 17.98 6.11
N PHE A 177 6.86 17.95 4.82
CA PHE A 177 5.53 18.32 4.34
C PHE A 177 4.43 17.43 4.95
N SER A 178 4.65 16.11 4.99
CA SER A 178 3.68 15.17 5.55
C SER A 178 3.50 15.34 7.06
N LEU A 179 4.60 15.55 7.80
CA LEU A 179 4.55 15.86 9.23
C LEU A 179 3.75 17.13 9.51
N ALA A 180 4.01 18.22 8.76
CA ALA A 180 3.26 19.47 8.88
C ALA A 180 1.76 19.30 8.56
N SER A 181 1.44 18.43 7.59
CA SER A 181 0.05 18.14 7.22
C SER A 181 -0.70 17.36 8.30
N ILE A 182 -0.01 16.45 9.00
CA ILE A 182 -0.58 15.71 10.14
C ILE A 182 -0.81 16.63 11.33
N THR A 183 0.15 17.50 11.66
CA THR A 183 0.04 18.43 12.80
C THR A 183 -1.02 19.50 12.58
N SER A 184 -1.17 20.00 11.35
CA SER A 184 -2.24 20.95 11.00
C SER A 184 -3.65 20.37 11.18
N ARG A 185 -3.85 19.08 10.88
CA ARG A 185 -5.15 18.39 11.09
C ARG A 185 -5.49 18.13 12.55
N SER A 186 -4.53 18.26 13.47
CA SER A 186 -4.70 17.95 14.89
C SER A 186 -4.91 19.19 15.79
N ALA A 187 -5.01 20.39 15.22
CA ALA A 187 -5.39 21.58 15.97
C ALA A 187 -6.88 21.51 16.37
N PRO A 188 -7.24 21.56 17.67
CA PRO A 188 -8.63 21.59 18.09
C PRO A 188 -9.29 22.90 17.64
N THR A 189 -10.42 22.79 16.95
CA THR A 189 -11.34 23.90 16.72
C THR A 189 -11.81 24.42 18.08
N LEU A 190 -11.28 25.54 18.55
CA LEU A 190 -11.82 26.23 19.72
C LEU A 190 -13.23 26.72 19.35
N GLN A 191 -14.25 25.95 19.71
CA GLN A 191 -15.62 26.45 19.81
C GLN A 191 -15.65 27.48 20.93
N ILE A 192 -15.71 28.76 20.55
CA ILE A 192 -16.06 29.84 21.45
C ILE A 192 -17.58 29.75 21.66
N GLU A 193 -18.01 28.97 22.66
CA GLU A 193 -19.36 29.04 23.20
C GLU A 193 -19.34 29.78 24.54
N GLY A 194 -20.13 30.86 24.61
CA GLY A 194 -20.81 31.27 25.83
C GLY A 194 -20.07 32.21 26.80
N LEU A 195 -20.10 33.51 26.51
CA LEU A 195 -20.21 34.52 27.58
C LEU A 195 -21.54 35.25 27.40
N SER A 196 -22.60 34.66 27.97
CA SER A 196 -23.80 35.37 28.38
C SER A 196 -23.99 35.14 29.87
N GLY A 197 -23.70 36.17 30.66
CA GLY A 197 -23.96 36.19 32.09
C GLY A 197 -23.20 37.32 32.75
N VAL A 198 -23.73 38.54 32.68
CA VAL A 198 -24.37 39.29 33.78
C VAL A 198 -25.27 40.36 33.17
#